data_AF-A0A7L2NNY1-F1
#
_entry.id   AF-A0A7L2NNY1-F1
#
_cell.length_a   1.000
_cell.length_b   1.000
_cell.length_c   1.000
_cell.angle_alpha   90.00
_cell.angle_beta   90.00
_cell.angle_gamma   90.00
#
_symmetry.space_group_name_H-M   'P 1'
#
loop_
_entity.id
_entity.type
_entity.pdbx_description
1 polymer ?
#
loop_
_entity_poly.entity_id
_entity_poly.type
_entity_poly.pdbx_seq_one_letter_code
_entity_poly.pdbx_strand_id
1 'polypeptide(L)'
;SDEFKLFMKRLPMNYFLNTSAVMHLWTMDSNFQRRYEQLESSMRQLFLKAQRTVHKLFSLSKRCHKQPLIRVPRQRSSNYWLNRIQSFLYCNENGLLGSFSEETHTCTCPNDQVACHGALPCTVGDGPACLSCAPDNRTRCGSCNAGYMLSQGLCKPEVADSTEHYIGFETDLQDLEMRYLLQKTDRRIEVHAIFISNDMRLNSWFDPSWRKRMLLTLKSNKYKSSLVHMILGLSLQICLTKNSTLEPVLAVYINPFGGSHSESWFMPVNENNFPDWERTKLDLPLQCYNWTLTLGNKWKTFFETVHIYLRSRIKSNGPNGNESIYYEPLEFIDPSRNLGYMKINNIQVFGYSMHFDPEAIRDLILQLDYPYTQGSQDSALLQLLEIRDRVNKLSPPGQRRLDLFSCLLRHRLKLSTSEVVRIQSALQAFNAKLPNTVDYDTTKLCS
;
A
#
# COMPACT_ATOMS: atom_id res chain seq x y z
N SER A 1 -19.92 37.70 -35.31
CA SER A 1 -20.51 36.49 -35.91
C SER A 1 -21.10 35.66 -34.80
N ASP A 2 -22.32 35.17 -34.96
CA ASP A 2 -22.95 34.31 -33.95
C ASP A 2 -22.26 32.94 -33.87
N GLU A 3 -21.66 32.48 -34.97
CA GLU A 3 -20.85 31.26 -35.03
C GLU A 3 -19.63 31.33 -34.12
N PHE A 4 -18.96 32.49 -34.04
CA PHE A 4 -17.84 32.70 -33.10
C PHE A 4 -18.31 32.68 -31.65
N LYS A 5 -19.46 33.31 -31.36
CA LYS A 5 -20.04 33.29 -30.00
C LYS A 5 -20.46 31.88 -29.58
N LEU A 6 -20.99 31.09 -30.51
CA LEU A 6 -21.37 29.69 -30.28
C LEU A 6 -20.15 28.81 -30.04
N PHE A 7 -19.09 28.98 -30.84
CA PHE A 7 -17.81 28.31 -30.64
C PHE A 7 -17.25 28.61 -29.24
N MET A 8 -17.19 29.89 -28.85
CA MET A 8 -16.72 30.30 -27.52
C MET A 8 -17.54 29.68 -26.38
N LYS A 9 -18.87 29.53 -26.53
CA LYS A 9 -19.73 28.89 -25.52
C LYS A 9 -19.52 27.38 -25.40
N ARG A 10 -18.98 26.72 -26.42
CA ARG A 10 -18.70 25.27 -26.44
C ARG A 10 -17.33 24.93 -25.88
N LEU A 11 -16.45 25.91 -25.71
CA LEU A 11 -15.12 25.66 -25.17
C LEU A 11 -15.23 25.20 -23.72
N PRO A 12 -14.49 24.13 -23.35
CA PRO A 12 -14.47 23.64 -21.98
C PRO A 12 -13.85 24.68 -21.05
N MET A 13 -14.53 24.94 -19.92
CA MET A 13 -14.10 25.90 -18.90
C MET A 13 -13.53 25.23 -17.64
N ASN A 14 -13.49 23.89 -17.63
CA ASN A 14 -13.14 23.04 -16.50
C ASN A 14 -11.65 22.74 -16.36
N TYR A 15 -10.85 23.10 -17.37
CA TYR A 15 -9.39 23.00 -17.39
C TYR A 15 -8.78 24.10 -18.27
N PHE A 16 -7.47 24.31 -18.17
CA PHE A 16 -6.76 25.30 -18.96
C PHE A 16 -6.59 24.88 -20.42
N LEU A 17 -6.80 25.81 -21.36
CA LEU A 17 -6.68 25.59 -22.80
C LEU A 17 -5.49 26.38 -23.37
N ASN A 18 -4.44 25.63 -23.72
CA ASN A 18 -3.32 26.17 -24.49
C ASN A 18 -3.73 26.47 -25.96
N THR A 19 -2.93 27.25 -26.67
CA THR A 19 -3.20 27.62 -28.08
C THR A 19 -3.41 26.41 -28.98
N SER A 20 -2.68 25.31 -28.75
CA SER A 20 -2.81 24.07 -29.53
C SER A 20 -4.15 23.36 -29.34
N ALA A 21 -4.67 23.33 -28.11
CA ALA A 21 -5.97 22.73 -27.77
C ALA A 21 -7.12 23.56 -28.35
N VAL A 22 -7.02 24.89 -28.27
CA VAL A 22 -7.99 25.80 -28.90
C VAL A 22 -7.98 25.61 -30.41
N MET A 23 -6.81 25.47 -31.03
CA MET A 23 -6.70 25.22 -32.48
C MET A 23 -7.31 23.87 -32.87
N HIS A 24 -7.08 22.82 -32.09
CA HIS A 24 -7.71 21.52 -32.32
C HIS A 24 -9.25 21.60 -32.25
N LEU A 25 -9.79 22.25 -31.21
CA LEU A 25 -11.24 22.46 -31.07
C LEU A 25 -11.80 23.33 -32.21
N TRP A 26 -11.06 24.34 -32.65
CA TRP A 26 -11.40 25.13 -33.84
C TRP A 26 -11.57 24.22 -35.05
N THR A 27 -10.59 23.36 -35.33
CA THR A 27 -10.64 22.47 -36.51
C THR A 27 -11.75 21.43 -36.46
N MET A 28 -12.25 21.09 -35.26
CA MET A 28 -13.39 20.18 -35.11
C MET A 28 -14.75 20.85 -35.33
N ASP A 29 -14.87 22.17 -35.18
CA ASP A 29 -16.14 22.88 -35.40
C ASP A 29 -16.30 23.27 -36.89
N SER A 30 -16.97 22.39 -37.64
CA SER A 30 -17.21 22.55 -39.08
C SER A 30 -17.97 23.83 -39.46
N ASN A 31 -18.88 24.30 -38.61
CA ASN A 31 -19.65 25.52 -38.86
C ASN A 31 -18.75 26.76 -38.72
N PHE A 32 -17.92 26.78 -37.68
CA PHE A 32 -16.98 27.88 -37.45
C PHE A 32 -15.90 27.92 -38.54
N GLN A 33 -15.36 26.76 -38.93
CA GLN A 33 -14.38 26.66 -40.00
C GLN A 33 -14.94 27.17 -41.34
N ARG A 34 -16.15 26.74 -41.73
CA ARG A 34 -16.79 27.21 -42.98
C ARG A 34 -16.99 28.72 -42.97
N ARG A 35 -17.37 29.31 -41.84
CA ARG A 35 -17.53 30.76 -41.70
C ARG A 35 -16.19 31.49 -41.84
N TYR A 36 -15.13 30.95 -41.25
CA TYR A 36 -13.78 31.49 -41.35
C TYR A 36 -13.28 31.51 -42.80
N GLU A 37 -13.43 30.40 -43.53
CA GLU A 37 -13.04 30.29 -44.95
C GLU A 37 -13.81 31.30 -45.84
N GLN A 38 -15.11 31.49 -45.60
CA GLN A 38 -15.91 32.51 -46.28
C GLN A 38 -15.38 33.93 -46.02
N LEU A 39 -15.01 34.24 -44.77
CA LEU A 39 -14.44 35.53 -44.41
C LEU A 39 -13.07 35.75 -45.04
N GLU A 40 -12.22 34.72 -45.06
CA GLU A 40 -10.90 34.78 -45.66
C GLU A 40 -10.98 35.06 -47.17
N SER A 41 -11.87 34.37 -47.89
CA SER A 41 -12.08 34.59 -49.32
C SER A 41 -12.59 36.01 -49.63
N SER A 42 -13.55 36.52 -48.84
CA SER A 42 -14.07 37.88 -48.98
C SER A 42 -13.01 38.94 -48.67
N MET A 43 -12.22 38.75 -47.60
CA MET A 43 -11.11 39.63 -47.25
C MET A 43 -10.04 39.67 -48.35
N ARG A 44 -9.71 38.52 -48.95
CA ARG A 44 -8.76 38.45 -50.07
C ARG A 44 -9.26 39.25 -51.28
N GLN A 45 -10.55 39.17 -51.59
CA GLN A 45 -11.15 39.98 -52.67
C GLN A 45 -11.13 41.48 -52.36
N LEU A 46 -11.47 41.87 -51.12
CA LEU A 46 -11.43 43.26 -50.68
C LEU A 46 -10.01 43.82 -50.68
N PHE A 47 -9.03 43.05 -50.23
CA PHE A 47 -7.62 43.42 -50.25
C PHE A 47 -7.13 43.67 -51.68
N LEU A 48 -7.45 42.78 -52.62
CA LEU A 48 -7.11 42.96 -54.04
C LEU A 48 -7.76 44.21 -54.64
N LYS A 49 -9.03 44.48 -54.30
CA LYS A 49 -9.71 45.72 -54.73
C LYS A 49 -9.05 46.95 -54.13
N ALA A 50 -8.76 46.95 -52.83
CA ALA A 50 -8.09 48.04 -52.14
C ALA A 50 -6.70 48.31 -52.74
N GLN A 51 -5.92 47.26 -53.00
CA GLN A 51 -4.61 47.37 -53.65
C GLN A 51 -4.74 48.00 -55.04
N ARG A 52 -5.70 47.58 -55.87
CA ARG A 52 -5.95 48.20 -57.18
C ARG A 52 -6.31 49.68 -57.06
N THR A 53 -7.17 50.04 -56.10
CA THR A 53 -7.54 51.44 -55.84
C THR A 53 -6.35 52.26 -55.35
N VAL A 54 -5.53 51.71 -54.45
CA VAL A 54 -4.29 52.36 -53.98
C VAL A 54 -3.31 52.59 -55.12
N HIS A 55 -3.14 51.63 -56.04
CA HIS A 55 -2.28 51.83 -57.22
C HIS A 55 -2.81 52.95 -58.14
N LYS A 56 -4.14 53.04 -58.33
CA LYS A 56 -4.76 54.16 -59.07
C LYS A 56 -4.58 55.50 -58.35
N LEU A 57 -4.72 55.53 -57.03
CA LEU A 57 -4.48 56.74 -56.24
C LEU A 57 -3.01 57.16 -56.30
N PHE A 58 -2.08 56.20 -56.29
CA PHE A 58 -0.65 56.45 -56.41
C PHE A 58 -0.25 56.97 -57.80
N SER A 59 -0.89 56.48 -58.87
CA SER A 59 -0.65 57.01 -60.21
C SER A 59 -1.17 58.44 -60.38
N LEU A 60 -2.29 58.78 -59.73
CA LEU A 60 -2.84 60.14 -59.71
C LEU A 60 -2.03 61.09 -58.80
N SER A 61 -1.55 60.60 -57.66
CA SER A 61 -0.80 61.40 -56.67
C SER A 61 0.63 61.76 -57.10
N LYS A 62 1.16 61.17 -58.19
CA LYS A 62 2.40 61.64 -58.86
C LYS A 62 2.34 63.12 -59.28
N ARG A 63 1.14 63.73 -59.30
CA ARG A 63 0.91 65.15 -59.61
C ARG A 63 0.65 66.03 -58.38
N CYS A 64 0.69 65.49 -57.16
CA CYS A 64 0.46 66.24 -55.92
C CYS A 64 1.78 66.74 -55.30
N HIS A 65 1.80 67.97 -54.76
CA HIS A 65 2.98 68.52 -54.06
C HIS A 65 3.28 67.89 -52.68
N LYS A 66 2.33 67.15 -52.08
CA LYS A 66 2.54 66.39 -50.83
C LYS A 66 2.09 64.94 -51.02
N GLN A 67 2.91 63.99 -50.60
CA GLN A 67 2.60 62.56 -50.68
C GLN A 67 1.56 62.15 -49.63
N PRO A 68 0.48 61.44 -50.01
CA PRO A 68 -0.49 60.93 -49.04
C PRO A 68 0.06 59.71 -48.29
N LEU A 69 -0.12 59.70 -46.96
CA LEU A 69 0.11 58.53 -46.12
C LEU A 69 -1.06 57.55 -46.24
N ILE A 70 -0.86 56.46 -47.00
CA ILE A 70 -1.86 55.40 -47.16
C ILE A 70 -1.52 54.25 -46.21
N ARG A 71 -2.34 54.04 -45.18
CA ARG A 71 -2.24 52.88 -44.28
C ARG A 71 -3.27 51.82 -44.68
N VAL A 72 -2.79 50.69 -45.19
CA VAL A 72 -3.64 49.54 -45.52
C VAL A 72 -3.80 48.67 -44.27
N PRO A 73 -5.01 48.18 -43.95
CA PRO A 73 -5.20 47.23 -42.86
C PRO A 73 -4.36 45.96 -43.09
N ARG A 74 -3.57 45.55 -42.09
CA ARG A 74 -2.79 44.31 -42.13
C ARG A 74 -3.70 43.11 -41.82
N GLN A 75 -3.58 42.04 -42.60
CA GLN A 75 -4.25 40.77 -42.31
C GLN A 75 -3.77 40.25 -40.95
N ARG A 76 -4.70 39.85 -40.09
CA ARG A 76 -4.42 39.21 -38.80
C ARG A 76 -4.17 37.71 -39.03
N SER A 77 -3.14 37.15 -38.40
CA SER A 77 -2.83 35.72 -38.48
C SER A 77 -3.81 34.88 -37.64
N SER A 78 -3.82 33.56 -37.84
CA SER A 78 -4.54 32.62 -36.98
C SER A 78 -4.10 32.74 -35.52
N ASN A 79 -2.80 32.87 -35.26
CA ASN A 79 -2.24 33.05 -33.92
C ASN A 79 -2.80 34.28 -33.20
N TYR A 80 -3.02 35.38 -33.92
CA TYR A 80 -3.68 36.56 -33.35
C TYR A 80 -5.08 36.22 -32.81
N TRP A 81 -5.85 35.41 -33.54
CA TRP A 81 -7.20 34.99 -33.12
C TRP A 81 -7.17 33.97 -31.99
N LEU A 82 -6.21 33.06 -31.95
CA LEU A 82 -6.03 32.13 -30.83
C LEU A 82 -5.72 32.88 -29.52
N ASN A 83 -4.77 33.83 -29.56
CA ASN A 83 -4.47 34.68 -28.41
C ASN A 83 -5.68 35.55 -28.01
N ARG A 84 -6.47 36.00 -29.00
CA ARG A 84 -7.72 36.73 -28.76
C ARG A 84 -8.75 35.84 -28.06
N ILE A 85 -8.88 34.57 -28.44
CA ILE A 85 -9.76 33.60 -27.79
C ILE A 85 -9.32 33.37 -26.34
N GLN A 86 -8.04 33.11 -26.08
CA GLN A 86 -7.51 32.98 -24.71
C GLN A 86 -7.74 34.24 -23.88
N SER A 87 -7.57 35.42 -24.48
CA SER A 87 -7.88 36.69 -23.82
C SER A 87 -9.36 36.82 -23.46
N PHE A 88 -10.27 36.33 -24.30
CA PHE A 88 -11.70 36.28 -23.98
C PHE A 88 -12.05 35.27 -22.88
N LEU A 89 -11.29 34.18 -22.76
CA LEU A 89 -11.50 33.16 -21.75
C LEU A 89 -10.96 33.59 -20.38
N TYR A 90 -9.77 34.20 -20.36
CA TYR A 90 -8.99 34.40 -19.13
C TYR A 90 -8.80 35.87 -18.74
N CYS A 91 -8.98 36.82 -19.66
CA CYS A 91 -8.73 38.25 -19.43
C CYS A 91 -9.94 39.11 -19.80
N ASN A 92 -11.14 38.66 -19.43
CA ASN A 92 -12.39 39.34 -19.76
C ASN A 92 -13.26 39.41 -18.50
N GLU A 93 -12.96 40.39 -17.66
CA GLU A 93 -13.74 40.69 -16.47
C GLU A 93 -14.28 42.13 -16.57
N ASN A 94 -15.52 42.35 -16.10
CA ASN A 94 -16.19 43.64 -16.15
C ASN A 94 -16.31 44.29 -17.55
N GLY A 95 -16.27 43.48 -18.62
CA GLY A 95 -16.39 43.95 -20.01
C GLY A 95 -15.12 44.59 -20.58
N LEU A 96 -14.01 44.57 -19.85
CA LEU A 96 -12.70 45.03 -20.29
C LEU A 96 -11.85 43.84 -20.75
N LEU A 97 -11.48 43.84 -22.03
CA LEU A 97 -10.67 42.78 -22.61
C LEU A 97 -9.18 43.11 -22.50
N GLY A 98 -8.46 42.36 -21.67
CA GLY A 98 -7.00 42.38 -21.56
C GLY A 98 -6.32 41.51 -22.63
N SER A 99 -4.99 41.41 -22.55
CA SER A 99 -4.20 40.48 -23.36
C SER A 99 -3.60 39.40 -22.47
N PHE A 100 -3.92 38.14 -22.77
CA PHE A 100 -3.40 36.97 -22.06
C PHE A 100 -1.98 36.60 -22.56
N SER A 101 -1.09 36.29 -21.63
CA SER A 101 0.23 35.70 -21.90
C SER A 101 0.20 34.23 -21.51
N GLU A 102 0.41 33.34 -22.47
CA GLU A 102 0.47 31.88 -22.22
C GLU A 102 1.74 31.49 -21.44
N GLU A 103 2.87 32.16 -21.65
CA GLU A 103 4.14 31.81 -20.97
C GLU A 103 4.11 32.09 -19.46
N THR A 104 3.43 33.16 -19.06
CA THR A 104 3.37 33.61 -17.67
C THR A 104 2.00 33.36 -17.03
N HIS A 105 1.01 32.90 -17.80
CA HIS A 105 -0.39 32.76 -17.41
C HIS A 105 -1.00 34.04 -16.79
N THR A 106 -0.55 35.21 -17.22
CA THR A 106 -0.99 36.52 -16.70
C THR A 106 -1.73 37.33 -17.75
N CYS A 107 -2.69 38.14 -17.30
CA CYS A 107 -3.35 39.16 -18.10
C CYS A 107 -2.60 40.49 -18.01
N THR A 108 -2.51 41.19 -19.14
CA THR A 108 -2.12 42.60 -19.19
C THR A 108 -3.36 43.43 -19.48
N CYS A 109 -3.67 44.36 -18.57
CA CYS A 109 -4.92 45.12 -18.59
C CYS A 109 -4.71 46.50 -19.23
N PRO A 110 -5.64 46.99 -20.06
CA PRO A 110 -5.57 48.34 -20.59
C PRO A 110 -5.82 49.39 -19.47
N ASN A 111 -5.14 50.54 -19.57
CA ASN A 111 -5.33 51.74 -18.73
C ASN A 111 -4.99 51.61 -17.23
N ASP A 112 -3.88 50.95 -16.86
CA ASP A 112 -3.36 50.86 -15.48
C ASP A 112 -4.38 50.37 -14.43
N GLN A 113 -5.41 49.63 -14.85
CA GLN A 113 -6.35 49.00 -13.91
C GLN A 113 -5.71 47.80 -13.20
N VAL A 114 -6.01 47.67 -11.92
CA VAL A 114 -5.35 46.73 -10.99
C VAL A 114 -5.64 45.25 -11.31
N ALA A 115 -6.79 44.93 -11.92
CA ALA A 115 -7.11 43.56 -12.32
C ALA A 115 -8.15 43.48 -13.45
N CYS A 116 -7.83 42.71 -14.49
CA CYS A 116 -8.75 42.21 -15.52
C CYS A 116 -8.65 40.68 -15.65
N HIS A 117 -8.12 40.04 -14.60
CA HIS A 117 -7.84 38.61 -14.55
C HIS A 117 -9.13 37.84 -14.26
N GLY A 118 -9.65 37.13 -15.25
CA GLY A 118 -10.59 36.05 -14.97
C GLY A 118 -9.88 34.93 -14.24
N ALA A 119 -10.49 34.41 -13.16
CA ALA A 119 -9.91 33.29 -12.40
C ALA A 119 -9.63 32.08 -13.30
N LEU A 120 -8.35 31.71 -13.42
CA LEU A 120 -7.90 30.49 -14.07
C LEU A 120 -8.44 29.28 -13.30
N PRO A 121 -8.98 28.24 -13.97
CA PRO A 121 -9.60 27.10 -13.27
C PRO A 121 -8.60 26.30 -12.42
N CYS A 122 -7.32 26.21 -12.83
CA CYS A 122 -6.28 25.52 -12.08
C CYS A 122 -4.85 25.81 -12.56
N THR A 123 -3.85 25.50 -11.70
CA THR A 123 -2.44 25.41 -12.08
C THR A 123 -2.15 24.02 -12.64
N VAL A 124 -1.56 23.92 -13.83
CA VAL A 124 -1.20 22.65 -14.48
C VAL A 124 0.24 22.30 -14.12
N GLY A 125 0.47 21.08 -13.65
CA GLY A 125 1.82 20.52 -13.37
C GLY A 125 2.37 19.75 -14.57
N ASP A 126 3.15 18.70 -14.35
CA ASP A 126 3.74 17.84 -15.40
C ASP A 126 2.72 16.91 -16.12
N GLY A 127 1.44 17.31 -16.19
CA GLY A 127 0.36 16.48 -16.74
C GLY A 127 -0.76 17.31 -17.39
N PRO A 128 -1.72 16.65 -18.09
CA PRO A 128 -2.80 17.33 -18.80
C PRO A 128 -3.94 17.83 -17.88
N ALA A 129 -3.92 17.48 -16.60
CA ALA A 129 -4.94 17.84 -15.62
C ALA A 129 -4.39 18.80 -14.54
N CYS A 130 -5.26 19.24 -13.63
CA CYS A 130 -4.93 20.25 -12.64
C CYS A 130 -4.01 19.69 -11.54
N LEU A 131 -2.92 20.41 -11.24
CA LEU A 131 -2.08 20.16 -10.06
C LEU A 131 -2.70 20.78 -8.81
N SER A 132 -3.24 22.00 -8.92
CA SER A 132 -3.96 22.67 -7.85
C SER A 132 -5.08 23.55 -8.42
N CYS A 133 -6.25 23.54 -7.78
CA CYS A 133 -7.42 24.31 -8.22
C CYS A 133 -7.36 25.73 -7.63
N ALA A 134 -7.93 26.71 -8.34
CA ALA A 134 -7.94 28.09 -7.85
C ALA A 134 -8.76 28.24 -6.55
N PRO A 135 -8.23 28.94 -5.53
CA PRO A 135 -8.88 29.04 -4.22
C PRO A 135 -10.18 29.85 -4.25
N ASP A 136 -10.29 30.80 -5.19
CA ASP A 136 -11.38 31.78 -5.24
C ASP A 136 -12.66 31.24 -5.90
N ASN A 137 -12.56 30.17 -6.71
CA ASN A 137 -13.72 29.62 -7.41
C ASN A 137 -13.63 28.09 -7.59
N ARG A 138 -13.75 27.39 -6.46
CA ARG A 138 -13.58 25.95 -6.26
C ARG A 138 -14.40 25.03 -7.19
N THR A 139 -15.48 25.53 -7.80
CA THR A 139 -16.38 24.75 -8.69
C THR A 139 -15.92 24.67 -10.14
N ARG A 140 -14.86 25.40 -10.53
CA ARG A 140 -14.36 25.43 -11.91
C ARG A 140 -13.35 24.32 -12.23
N CYS A 141 -12.87 23.59 -11.24
CA CYS A 141 -11.85 22.55 -11.40
C CYS A 141 -12.53 21.20 -11.64
N GLY A 142 -12.31 20.57 -12.81
CA GLY A 142 -12.98 19.32 -13.18
C GLY A 142 -12.26 18.04 -12.73
N SER A 143 -10.92 18.01 -12.81
CA SER A 143 -10.11 16.82 -12.53
C SER A 143 -8.67 17.18 -12.14
N CYS A 144 -8.02 16.31 -11.38
CA CYS A 144 -6.64 16.47 -10.92
C CYS A 144 -5.68 15.54 -11.67
N ASN A 145 -4.37 15.84 -11.62
CA ASN A 145 -3.32 14.96 -12.15
C ASN A 145 -3.31 13.60 -11.46
N ALA A 146 -2.76 12.58 -12.14
CA ALA A 146 -2.62 11.24 -11.58
C ALA A 146 -1.88 11.28 -10.23
N GLY A 147 -2.41 10.56 -9.22
CA GLY A 147 -1.91 10.59 -7.84
C GLY A 147 -2.46 11.74 -7.00
N TYR A 148 -3.45 12.49 -7.50
CA TYR A 148 -4.17 13.53 -6.75
C TYR A 148 -5.69 13.38 -6.94
N MET A 149 -6.45 13.51 -5.85
CA MET A 149 -7.93 13.48 -5.88
C MET A 149 -8.51 14.89 -5.69
N LEU A 150 -9.61 15.17 -6.40
CA LEU A 150 -10.36 16.43 -6.25
C LEU A 150 -11.31 16.32 -5.05
N SER A 151 -10.99 17.01 -3.96
CA SER A 151 -11.82 17.07 -2.75
C SER A 151 -12.18 18.52 -2.44
N GLN A 152 -13.48 18.83 -2.42
CA GLN A 152 -14.01 20.18 -2.13
C GLN A 152 -13.38 21.30 -2.98
N GLY A 153 -13.04 21.01 -4.24
CA GLY A 153 -12.41 21.96 -5.16
C GLY A 153 -10.93 22.24 -4.87
N LEU A 154 -10.23 21.28 -4.24
CA LEU A 154 -8.78 21.26 -4.07
C LEU A 154 -8.25 19.91 -4.54
N CYS A 155 -7.12 19.91 -5.27
CA CYS A 155 -6.40 18.69 -5.58
C CYS A 155 -5.52 18.31 -4.37
N LYS A 156 -5.83 17.18 -3.73
CA LYS A 156 -5.02 16.62 -2.63
C LYS A 156 -4.24 15.41 -3.12
N PRO A 157 -2.99 15.19 -2.66
CA PRO A 157 -2.29 13.94 -2.93
C PRO A 157 -3.16 12.75 -2.52
N GLU A 158 -3.26 11.76 -3.39
CA GLU A 158 -3.89 10.47 -3.12
C GLU A 158 -2.93 9.61 -2.28
N VAL A 159 -2.52 10.14 -1.13
CA VAL A 159 -1.74 9.43 -0.13
C VAL A 159 -2.75 8.73 0.77
N ALA A 160 -2.58 7.43 0.99
CA ALA A 160 -3.38 6.68 1.95
C ALA A 160 -3.29 7.35 3.34
N ASP A 161 -4.43 7.56 4.00
CA ASP A 161 -4.46 7.91 5.42
C ASP A 161 -3.68 6.83 6.20
N SER A 162 -3.02 7.23 7.30
CA SER A 162 -2.21 6.31 8.12
C SER A 162 -2.97 5.00 8.40
N THR A 163 -2.40 3.86 7.99
CA THR A 163 -3.04 2.55 8.19
C THR A 163 -3.00 2.06 9.64
N GLU A 164 -2.52 2.88 10.58
CA GLU A 164 -2.44 2.60 12.02
C GLU A 164 -3.80 2.36 12.67
N HIS A 165 -4.88 2.97 12.15
CA HIS A 165 -6.22 2.71 12.66
C HIS A 165 -6.68 1.27 12.38
N TYR A 166 -6.18 0.63 11.32
CA TYR A 166 -6.50 -0.76 10.98
C TYR A 166 -5.64 -1.75 11.75
N ILE A 167 -4.31 -1.57 11.73
CA ILE A 167 -3.34 -2.43 12.41
C ILE A 167 -2.21 -1.56 12.98
N GLY A 168 -2.04 -1.59 14.30
CA GLY A 168 -0.99 -0.82 14.99
C GLY A 168 0.36 -1.54 14.94
N PHE A 169 1.26 -1.16 14.04
CA PHE A 169 2.60 -1.76 13.92
C PHE A 169 3.70 -1.04 14.74
N GLU A 170 3.37 0.02 15.47
CA GLU A 170 4.34 0.76 16.28
C GLU A 170 4.93 -0.13 17.40
N THR A 171 6.25 -0.29 17.39
CA THR A 171 6.99 -0.73 18.58
C THR A 171 8.40 -0.10 18.60
N ASP A 172 8.65 0.71 19.63
CA ASP A 172 9.95 1.36 19.92
C ASP A 172 10.91 0.46 20.72
N LEU A 173 10.86 -0.86 20.54
CA LEU A 173 11.77 -1.77 21.23
C LEU A 173 13.01 -2.04 20.38
N GLN A 174 14.12 -1.41 20.75
CA GLN A 174 15.43 -1.68 20.16
C GLN A 174 15.87 -3.12 20.43
N ASP A 175 16.61 -3.72 19.49
CA ASP A 175 17.03 -5.13 19.56
C ASP A 175 17.80 -5.48 20.84
N LEU A 176 18.61 -4.54 21.34
CA LEU A 176 19.43 -4.74 22.53
C LEU A 176 18.56 -4.86 23.80
N GLU A 177 17.57 -3.96 23.94
CA GLU A 177 16.63 -3.98 25.05
C GLU A 177 15.79 -5.26 25.02
N MET A 178 15.23 -5.61 23.87
CA MET A 178 14.45 -6.82 23.71
C MET A 178 15.25 -8.09 24.05
N ARG A 179 16.50 -8.21 23.58
CA ARG A 179 17.36 -9.36 23.91
C ARG A 179 17.58 -9.46 25.41
N TYR A 180 17.82 -8.34 26.07
CA TYR A 180 17.95 -8.28 27.53
C TYR A 180 16.67 -8.73 28.25
N LEU A 181 15.50 -8.24 27.82
CA LEU A 181 14.21 -8.61 28.40
C LEU A 181 13.89 -10.11 28.20
N LEU A 182 14.19 -10.65 27.01
CA LEU A 182 14.03 -12.09 26.70
C LEU A 182 14.93 -12.95 27.58
N GLN A 183 16.22 -12.58 27.73
CA GLN A 183 17.15 -13.30 28.60
C GLN A 183 16.75 -13.25 30.07
N LYS A 184 16.14 -12.15 30.52
CA LYS A 184 15.61 -12.01 31.88
C LYS A 184 14.22 -12.61 32.06
N THR A 185 13.60 -13.14 31.01
CA THR A 185 12.23 -13.66 31.04
C THR A 185 11.26 -12.64 31.65
N ASP A 186 11.40 -11.38 31.25
CA ASP A 186 10.62 -10.27 31.83
C ASP A 186 9.14 -10.40 31.44
N ARG A 187 8.24 -10.29 32.43
CA ARG A 187 6.80 -10.43 32.25
C ARG A 187 6.19 -9.35 31.34
N ARG A 188 6.88 -8.22 31.15
CA ARG A 188 6.41 -7.12 30.27
C ARG A 188 6.29 -7.53 28.81
N ILE A 189 7.10 -8.50 28.38
CA ILE A 189 7.08 -9.05 27.03
C ILE A 189 6.42 -10.43 26.99
N GLU A 190 5.73 -10.85 28.05
CA GLU A 190 4.99 -12.11 28.08
C GLU A 190 3.64 -11.93 27.39
N VAL A 191 3.39 -12.71 26.33
CA VAL A 191 2.06 -12.77 25.72
C VAL A 191 1.31 -13.92 26.37
N HIS A 192 0.16 -13.63 26.97
CA HIS A 192 -0.68 -14.66 27.56
C HIS A 192 -1.10 -15.68 26.49
N ALA A 193 -0.71 -16.93 26.67
CA ALA A 193 -1.10 -18.04 25.80
C ALA A 193 -1.57 -19.24 26.64
N ILE A 194 -2.66 -19.87 26.20
CA ILE A 194 -3.25 -21.02 26.87
C ILE A 194 -2.57 -22.28 26.37
N PHE A 195 -2.02 -23.07 27.30
CA PHE A 195 -1.46 -24.38 26.99
C PHE A 195 -2.57 -25.43 26.78
N ILE A 196 -2.46 -26.18 25.69
CA ILE A 196 -3.38 -27.23 25.28
C ILE A 196 -2.55 -28.44 24.82
N SER A 197 -2.70 -29.58 25.47
CA SER A 197 -2.13 -30.85 25.01
C SER A 197 -3.02 -32.02 25.45
N ASN A 198 -3.16 -33.00 24.57
CA ASN A 198 -3.84 -34.26 24.87
C ASN A 198 -2.85 -35.31 25.41
N ASP A 199 -1.54 -35.08 25.24
CA ASP A 199 -0.52 -36.08 25.55
C ASP A 199 0.03 -35.92 26.97
N MET A 200 0.06 -34.69 27.50
CA MET A 200 0.59 -34.43 28.85
C MET A 200 -0.04 -33.20 29.51
N ARG A 201 0.18 -33.09 30.82
CA ARG A 201 -0.17 -31.91 31.61
C ARG A 201 1.09 -31.24 32.12
N LEU A 202 1.10 -29.91 32.13
CA LEU A 202 2.18 -29.14 32.75
C LEU A 202 2.34 -29.57 34.22
N ASN A 203 3.57 -29.50 34.70
CA ASN A 203 3.97 -29.89 36.04
C ASN A 203 3.72 -31.36 36.42
N SER A 204 3.49 -32.25 35.46
CA SER A 204 3.36 -33.70 35.69
C SER A 204 4.49 -34.48 35.00
N TRP A 205 4.97 -35.54 35.66
CA TRP A 205 5.91 -36.48 35.06
C TRP A 205 5.19 -37.38 34.07
N PHE A 206 5.80 -37.62 32.93
CA PHE A 206 5.29 -38.53 31.90
C PHE A 206 6.44 -39.32 31.28
N ASP A 207 6.12 -40.49 30.71
CA ASP A 207 7.05 -41.30 29.96
C ASP A 207 7.02 -40.86 28.48
N PRO A 208 8.09 -40.23 27.96
CA PRO A 208 8.11 -39.76 26.58
C PRO A 208 8.31 -40.89 25.56
N SER A 209 8.57 -42.12 25.98
CA SER A 209 8.76 -43.28 25.10
C SER A 209 7.44 -43.85 24.56
N TRP A 210 6.32 -43.61 25.25
CA TRP A 210 5.02 -44.17 24.87
C TRP A 210 4.48 -43.62 23.53
N ARG A 211 4.89 -42.42 23.13
CA ARG A 211 4.47 -41.82 21.84
C ARG A 211 5.65 -41.27 21.04
N LYS A 212 5.64 -41.54 19.73
CA LYS A 212 6.65 -41.05 18.76
C LYS A 212 6.78 -39.53 18.76
N ARG A 213 5.65 -38.83 18.92
CA ARG A 213 5.54 -37.37 18.85
C ARG A 213 4.43 -36.93 19.81
N MET A 214 4.77 -36.06 20.76
CA MET A 214 3.80 -35.40 21.62
C MET A 214 3.56 -33.99 21.10
N LEU A 215 2.30 -33.57 21.01
CA LEU A 215 1.92 -32.25 20.53
C LEU A 215 1.60 -31.33 21.71
N LEU A 216 2.34 -30.24 21.80
CA LEU A 216 2.17 -29.17 22.77
C LEU A 216 1.65 -27.95 22.02
N THR A 217 0.49 -27.42 22.37
CA THR A 217 -0.10 -26.28 21.68
C THR A 217 -0.24 -25.10 22.63
N LEU A 218 0.17 -23.91 22.19
CA LEU A 218 -0.05 -22.64 22.88
C LEU A 218 -0.97 -21.80 22.01
N LYS A 219 -2.05 -21.29 22.58
CA LYS A 219 -3.00 -20.43 21.86
C LYS A 219 -3.09 -19.06 22.52
N SER A 220 -2.71 -18.01 21.82
CA SER A 220 -2.62 -16.64 22.36
C SER A 220 -3.99 -16.04 22.68
N ASN A 221 -5.01 -16.34 21.90
CA ASN A 221 -6.34 -15.86 22.21
C ASN A 221 -7.44 -16.73 21.62
N LYS A 222 -8.56 -16.85 22.33
CA LYS A 222 -9.80 -17.43 21.81
C LYS A 222 -10.94 -16.39 21.78
N TYR A 223 -10.76 -15.25 22.44
CA TYR A 223 -11.87 -14.34 22.78
C TYR A 223 -11.63 -12.85 22.50
N LYS A 224 -10.40 -12.38 22.25
CA LYS A 224 -10.14 -10.99 21.84
C LYS A 224 -9.85 -10.90 20.34
N SER A 225 -10.88 -10.59 19.56
CA SER A 225 -10.76 -10.38 18.10
C SER A 225 -10.03 -9.10 17.74
N SER A 226 -9.88 -8.14 18.67
CA SER A 226 -9.29 -6.82 18.42
C SER A 226 -7.77 -6.72 18.60
N LEU A 227 -7.11 -7.86 18.83
CA LEU A 227 -5.65 -7.94 18.99
C LEU A 227 -5.08 -9.03 18.09
N VAL A 228 -3.91 -8.74 17.53
CA VAL A 228 -3.03 -9.71 16.87
C VAL A 228 -1.69 -9.73 17.59
N HIS A 229 -1.03 -10.88 17.65
CA HIS A 229 0.14 -11.07 18.50
C HIS A 229 1.39 -11.35 17.66
N MET A 230 2.52 -10.76 18.07
CA MET A 230 3.83 -10.98 17.49
C MET A 230 4.68 -11.82 18.42
N ILE A 231 5.35 -12.83 17.89
CA ILE A 231 6.29 -13.66 18.67
C ILE A 231 7.72 -13.15 18.51
N LEU A 232 8.41 -13.04 19.63
CA LEU A 232 9.81 -12.63 19.76
C LEU A 232 10.69 -13.73 20.38
N GLY A 233 10.08 -14.69 21.08
CA GLY A 233 10.79 -15.83 21.63
C GLY A 233 9.89 -16.85 22.31
N LEU A 234 10.48 -17.99 22.64
CA LEU A 234 9.83 -19.10 23.36
C LEU A 234 10.73 -19.54 24.51
N SER A 235 10.12 -19.93 25.63
CA SER A 235 10.83 -20.57 26.74
C SER A 235 10.08 -21.79 27.23
N LEU A 236 10.81 -22.87 27.46
CA LEU A 236 10.31 -24.12 28.02
C LEU A 236 11.22 -24.58 29.15
N GLN A 237 10.63 -24.95 30.28
CA GLN A 237 11.36 -25.57 31.38
C GLN A 237 11.14 -27.07 31.38
N ILE A 238 12.18 -27.83 31.04
CA ILE A 238 12.15 -29.29 30.91
C ILE A 238 13.03 -29.91 31.98
N CYS A 239 12.46 -30.85 32.75
CA CYS A 239 13.14 -31.63 33.76
C CYS A 239 13.18 -33.10 33.38
N LEU A 240 14.32 -33.74 33.63
CA LEU A 240 14.55 -35.17 33.43
C LEU A 240 14.89 -35.83 34.77
N THR A 241 14.52 -37.11 34.90
CA THR A 241 14.96 -37.92 36.05
C THR A 241 16.47 -38.11 36.04
N LYS A 242 17.08 -38.28 37.23
CA LYS A 242 18.52 -38.59 37.34
C LYS A 242 18.83 -39.87 36.54
N ASN A 243 19.91 -39.85 35.77
CA ASN A 243 20.35 -40.94 34.88
C ASN A 243 19.45 -41.22 33.67
N SER A 244 18.56 -40.29 33.28
CA SER A 244 17.84 -40.43 32.01
C SER A 244 18.80 -40.38 30.82
N THR A 245 18.61 -41.30 29.88
CA THR A 245 19.32 -41.33 28.58
C THR A 245 18.59 -40.54 27.51
N LEU A 246 17.49 -39.86 27.85
CA LEU A 246 16.64 -39.16 26.91
C LEU A 246 17.15 -37.75 26.64
N GLU A 247 17.06 -37.34 25.37
CA GLU A 247 17.31 -35.98 24.92
C GLU A 247 16.09 -35.43 24.18
N PRO A 248 15.47 -34.34 24.68
CA PRO A 248 14.32 -33.74 24.03
C PRO A 248 14.74 -33.05 22.72
N VAL A 249 13.91 -33.21 21.70
CA VAL A 249 14.01 -32.54 20.40
C VAL A 249 12.70 -31.83 20.13
N LEU A 250 12.78 -30.53 19.86
CA LEU A 250 11.64 -29.64 19.69
C LEU A 250 11.55 -29.22 18.23
N ALA A 251 10.40 -29.46 17.60
CA ALA A 251 10.06 -28.91 16.28
C ALA A 251 8.89 -27.96 16.44
N VAL A 252 9.04 -26.72 15.99
CA VAL A 252 8.06 -25.65 16.19
C VAL A 252 7.37 -25.31 14.88
N TYR A 253 6.04 -25.24 14.94
CA TYR A 253 5.17 -24.80 13.85
C TYR A 253 4.32 -23.65 14.35
N ILE A 254 4.20 -22.60 13.55
CA ILE A 254 3.46 -21.39 13.94
C ILE A 254 2.30 -21.17 12.97
N ASN A 255 1.10 -21.04 13.54
CA ASN A 255 -0.06 -20.54 12.83
C ASN A 255 -0.24 -19.05 13.17
N PRO A 256 -0.18 -18.13 12.18
CA PRO A 256 -0.23 -16.70 12.42
C PRO A 256 -1.59 -16.17 12.88
N PHE A 257 -2.71 -16.76 12.42
CA PHE A 257 -4.06 -16.19 12.61
C PHE A 257 -5.17 -17.20 12.92
N GLY A 258 -4.87 -18.49 12.83
CA GLY A 258 -5.80 -19.59 13.05
C GLY A 258 -5.29 -20.58 14.10
N GLY A 259 -5.86 -21.79 14.07
CA GLY A 259 -5.47 -22.88 14.98
C GLY A 259 -5.19 -24.21 14.28
N SER A 260 -5.22 -24.24 12.96
CA SER A 260 -4.96 -25.46 12.21
C SER A 260 -3.46 -25.71 12.07
N HIS A 261 -3.04 -26.93 12.37
CA HIS A 261 -1.67 -27.37 12.16
C HIS A 261 -1.31 -27.37 10.66
N SER A 262 -2.26 -27.67 9.76
CA SER A 262 -2.02 -27.72 8.31
C SER A 262 -1.71 -26.36 7.69
N GLU A 263 -2.15 -25.28 8.35
CA GLU A 263 -1.94 -23.89 7.92
C GLU A 263 -0.81 -23.23 8.75
N SER A 264 0.05 -24.05 9.36
CA SER A 264 1.20 -23.60 10.12
C SER A 264 2.48 -23.72 9.29
N TRP A 265 3.37 -22.74 9.42
CA TRP A 265 4.69 -22.82 8.81
C TRP A 265 5.69 -23.43 9.79
N PHE A 266 6.68 -24.15 9.27
CA PHE A 266 7.73 -24.80 10.07
C PHE A 266 8.86 -23.83 10.37
N MET A 267 9.24 -23.72 11.65
CA MET A 267 10.36 -22.89 12.07
C MET A 267 11.69 -23.63 11.87
N PRO A 268 12.61 -23.11 11.02
CA PRO A 268 13.85 -23.79 10.66
C PRO A 268 14.93 -23.54 11.73
N VAL A 269 14.68 -24.00 12.96
CA VAL A 269 15.59 -23.83 14.11
C VAL A 269 16.97 -24.38 13.77
N ASN A 270 18.02 -23.59 14.01
CA ASN A 270 19.42 -23.93 13.71
C ASN A 270 19.76 -24.13 12.21
N GLU A 271 18.94 -23.61 11.30
CA GLU A 271 19.21 -23.64 9.85
C GLU A 271 19.36 -22.21 9.30
N ASN A 272 20.22 -21.99 8.29
CA ASN A 272 20.30 -20.72 7.54
C ASN A 272 20.42 -19.44 8.42
N ASN A 273 21.26 -19.47 9.47
CA ASN A 273 21.43 -18.39 10.47
C ASN A 273 20.19 -18.11 11.35
N PHE A 274 19.21 -19.02 11.35
CA PHE A 274 18.09 -18.97 12.28
C PHE A 274 18.56 -19.35 13.69
N PRO A 275 18.01 -18.74 14.75
CA PRO A 275 18.43 -19.01 16.14
C PRO A 275 18.25 -20.48 16.53
N ASP A 276 19.12 -20.96 17.41
CA ASP A 276 19.02 -22.27 18.04
C ASP A 276 18.53 -22.14 19.50
N TRP A 277 18.16 -23.26 20.11
CA TRP A 277 17.76 -23.34 21.50
C TRP A 277 18.97 -23.13 22.43
N GLU A 278 18.92 -22.09 23.25
CA GLU A 278 19.85 -21.91 24.35
C GLU A 278 19.39 -22.73 25.57
N ARG A 279 20.27 -23.57 26.09
CA ARG A 279 20.00 -24.46 27.24
C ARG A 279 20.73 -23.96 28.48
N THR A 280 20.00 -23.55 29.50
CA THR A 280 20.56 -23.16 30.80
C THR A 280 20.14 -24.15 31.88
N LYS A 281 21.12 -24.71 32.60
CA LYS A 281 20.85 -25.66 33.68
C LYS A 281 20.36 -24.91 34.92
N LEU A 282 19.37 -25.47 35.59
CA LEU A 282 18.85 -24.95 36.85
C LEU A 282 19.52 -25.64 38.04
N ASP A 283 19.81 -24.87 39.09
CA ASP A 283 20.38 -25.35 40.36
C ASP A 283 19.33 -26.10 41.20
N LEU A 284 18.85 -27.21 40.67
CA LEU A 284 17.91 -28.12 41.30
C LEU A 284 18.54 -29.51 41.42
N PRO A 285 18.10 -30.35 42.37
CA PRO A 285 18.60 -31.72 42.49
C PRO A 285 18.27 -32.58 41.27
N LEU A 286 17.32 -32.18 40.42
CA LEU A 286 16.93 -32.85 39.18
C LEU A 286 17.67 -32.25 37.97
N GLN A 287 17.77 -33.00 36.86
CA GLN A 287 18.33 -32.48 35.61
C GLN A 287 17.31 -31.59 34.90
N CYS A 288 17.13 -30.36 35.42
CA CYS A 288 16.22 -29.37 34.86
C CYS A 288 16.97 -28.32 34.05
N TYR A 289 16.44 -27.99 32.87
CA TYR A 289 17.00 -27.01 31.95
C TYR A 289 15.89 -26.07 31.48
N ASN A 290 16.23 -24.78 31.37
CA ASN A 290 15.44 -23.82 30.60
C ASN A 290 15.96 -23.83 29.16
N TRP A 291 15.02 -24.02 28.24
CA TRP A 291 15.23 -23.99 26.80
C TRP A 291 14.63 -22.69 26.29
N THR A 292 15.49 -21.78 25.84
CA THR A 292 15.07 -20.45 25.36
C THR A 292 15.43 -20.29 23.89
N LEU A 293 14.45 -19.95 23.06
CA LEU A 293 14.63 -19.60 21.67
C LEU A 293 14.37 -18.11 21.49
N THR A 294 15.39 -17.36 21.07
CA THR A 294 15.33 -15.91 20.92
C THR A 294 15.30 -15.52 19.44
N LEU A 295 14.16 -15.02 18.96
CA LEU A 295 13.97 -14.65 17.55
C LEU A 295 14.42 -13.21 17.27
N GLY A 296 14.13 -12.29 18.19
CA GLY A 296 14.40 -10.85 18.02
C GLY A 296 13.59 -10.22 16.88
N ASN A 297 13.96 -9.00 16.44
CA ASN A 297 13.17 -8.26 15.44
C ASN A 297 13.41 -8.78 14.03
N LYS A 298 14.55 -9.43 13.80
CA LYS A 298 14.90 -10.01 12.50
C LYS A 298 13.95 -11.16 12.12
N TRP A 299 13.53 -11.95 13.09
CA TRP A 299 12.77 -13.19 12.86
C TRP A 299 11.37 -13.17 13.49
N LYS A 300 10.88 -11.99 13.90
CA LYS A 300 9.54 -11.83 14.46
C LYS A 300 8.47 -12.11 13.41
N THR A 301 7.39 -12.75 13.84
CA THR A 301 6.23 -13.05 12.99
C THR A 301 4.94 -12.99 13.81
N PHE A 302 3.80 -12.96 13.12
CA PHE A 302 2.50 -13.16 13.76
C PHE A 302 2.36 -14.57 14.34
N PHE A 303 1.61 -14.68 15.44
CA PHE A 303 1.15 -15.96 15.97
C PHE A 303 -0.24 -15.85 16.63
N GLU A 304 -1.07 -16.84 16.34
CA GLU A 304 -2.31 -17.13 17.06
C GLU A 304 -2.15 -18.45 17.82
N THR A 305 -1.51 -19.43 17.17
CA THR A 305 -1.26 -20.76 17.73
C THR A 305 0.18 -21.20 17.46
N VAL A 306 0.87 -21.69 18.49
CA VAL A 306 2.20 -22.31 18.38
C VAL A 306 2.06 -23.79 18.67
N HIS A 307 2.43 -24.63 17.72
CA HIS A 307 2.47 -26.08 17.86
C HIS A 307 3.93 -26.52 18.02
N ILE A 308 4.23 -27.19 19.12
CA ILE A 308 5.56 -27.71 19.43
C ILE A 308 5.45 -29.23 19.48
N TYR A 309 6.10 -29.89 18.53
CA TYR A 309 6.30 -31.33 18.60
C TYR A 309 7.52 -31.64 19.44
N LEU A 310 7.26 -32.31 20.55
CA LEU A 310 8.29 -32.89 21.39
C LEU A 310 8.54 -34.34 20.96
N ARG A 311 9.80 -34.64 20.68
CA ARG A 311 10.30 -36.02 20.51
C ARG A 311 11.42 -36.25 21.50
N SER A 312 11.68 -37.51 21.84
CA SER A 312 12.86 -37.88 22.62
C SER A 312 13.79 -38.77 21.81
N ARG A 313 15.09 -38.51 21.89
CA ARG A 313 16.16 -39.36 21.36
C ARG A 313 16.89 -40.03 22.51
N ILE A 314 17.50 -41.19 22.26
CA ILE A 314 18.35 -41.88 23.24
C ILE A 314 19.80 -41.50 22.96
N LYS A 315 20.53 -41.09 23.99
CA LYS A 315 21.98 -40.86 23.90
C LYS A 315 22.70 -42.20 23.67
N SER A 316 23.43 -42.32 22.57
CA SER A 316 24.25 -43.51 22.29
C SER A 316 25.56 -43.45 23.07
N ASN A 317 25.86 -44.48 23.85
CA ASN A 317 27.14 -44.65 24.56
C ASN A 317 28.15 -45.51 23.76
N GLY A 318 28.05 -45.54 22.42
CA GLY A 318 29.00 -46.29 21.58
C GLY A 318 30.41 -45.65 21.53
N PRO A 319 31.47 -46.42 21.27
CA PRO A 319 32.87 -45.94 21.27
C PRO A 319 33.21 -44.87 20.21
N ASN A 320 32.26 -44.51 19.34
CA ASN A 320 32.33 -43.37 18.41
C ASN A 320 31.29 -42.30 18.81
N GLY A 321 31.52 -41.65 19.95
CA GLY A 321 30.53 -40.90 20.75
C GLY A 321 29.93 -39.59 20.18
N ASN A 322 29.67 -39.48 18.88
CA ASN A 322 29.00 -38.31 18.27
C ASN A 322 27.70 -38.61 17.50
N GLU A 323 27.21 -39.86 17.48
CA GLU A 323 25.98 -40.20 16.75
C GLU A 323 24.79 -40.43 17.70
N SER A 324 23.86 -39.45 17.74
CA SER A 324 22.53 -39.66 18.33
C SER A 324 21.70 -40.55 17.40
N ILE A 325 21.30 -41.74 17.85
CA ILE A 325 20.47 -42.65 17.05
C ILE A 325 19.01 -42.17 17.13
N TYR A 326 18.40 -41.87 15.97
CA TYR A 326 16.97 -41.60 15.88
C TYR A 326 16.20 -42.89 16.14
N TYR A 327 15.47 -42.96 17.25
CA TYR A 327 14.68 -44.14 17.59
C TYR A 327 13.28 -44.02 16.95
N GLU A 328 12.95 -44.94 16.06
CA GLU A 328 11.57 -45.21 15.70
C GLU A 328 10.93 -45.99 16.87
N PRO A 329 9.65 -45.78 17.24
CA PRO A 329 9.03 -46.53 18.33
C PRO A 329 8.94 -47.99 17.88
N LEU A 330 9.95 -48.77 18.26
CA LEU A 330 9.97 -50.20 18.05
C LEU A 330 8.94 -50.78 19.02
N GLU A 331 8.01 -51.56 18.48
CA GLU A 331 6.99 -52.35 19.19
C GLU A 331 7.59 -53.36 20.20
N PHE A 332 8.92 -53.38 20.34
CA PHE A 332 9.70 -54.33 21.13
C PHE A 332 10.77 -53.63 21.97
N ILE A 333 10.38 -52.73 22.88
CA ILE A 333 11.24 -52.38 24.02
C ILE A 333 10.93 -53.38 25.14
N ASP A 334 11.96 -54.08 25.59
CA ASP A 334 11.93 -54.86 26.82
C ASP A 334 11.48 -53.94 27.98
N PRO A 335 10.31 -54.18 28.63
CA PRO A 335 9.74 -53.29 29.65
C PRO A 335 10.64 -53.06 30.87
N SER A 336 11.78 -53.75 30.93
CA SER A 336 12.86 -53.59 31.91
C SER A 336 13.75 -52.35 31.68
N ARG A 337 13.77 -51.74 30.49
CA ARG A 337 14.61 -50.57 30.18
C ARG A 337 13.91 -49.26 30.51
N ASN A 338 14.05 -48.78 31.75
CA ASN A 338 13.60 -47.45 32.15
C ASN A 338 14.51 -46.36 31.52
N LEU A 339 14.06 -45.74 30.44
CA LEU A 339 14.76 -44.63 29.74
C LEU A 339 14.72 -43.30 30.52
N GLY A 340 13.88 -43.24 31.56
CA GLY A 340 13.66 -42.07 32.41
C GLY A 340 12.36 -41.34 32.08
N TYR A 341 11.92 -40.50 33.03
CA TYR A 341 10.71 -39.68 32.88
C TYR A 341 11.08 -38.24 32.56
N MET A 342 10.16 -37.55 31.88
CA MET A 342 10.26 -36.13 31.58
C MET A 342 9.12 -35.37 32.25
N LYS A 343 9.39 -34.14 32.67
CA LYS A 343 8.40 -33.20 33.20
C LYS A 343 8.61 -31.85 32.55
N ILE A 344 7.55 -31.25 32.01
CA ILE A 344 7.59 -29.86 31.54
C ILE A 344 6.88 -29.01 32.59
N ASN A 345 7.62 -28.10 33.21
CA ASN A 345 7.08 -27.28 34.30
C ASN A 345 6.27 -26.10 33.75
N ASN A 346 6.81 -25.41 32.77
CA ASN A 346 6.23 -24.21 32.20
C ASN A 346 6.62 -24.06 30.73
N ILE A 347 5.74 -23.39 29.96
CA ILE A 347 5.96 -23.00 28.57
C ILE A 347 5.45 -21.58 28.42
N GLN A 348 6.28 -20.69 27.91
CA GLN A 348 5.96 -19.27 27.77
C GLN A 348 6.28 -18.77 26.37
N VAL A 349 5.43 -17.87 25.88
CA VAL A 349 5.64 -17.13 24.63
C VAL A 349 5.95 -15.68 24.98
N PHE A 350 7.03 -15.18 24.40
CA PHE A 350 7.42 -13.79 24.54
C PHE A 350 7.14 -13.03 23.24
N GLY A 351 6.68 -11.80 23.36
CA GLY A 351 6.16 -11.02 22.26
C GLY A 351 5.43 -9.75 22.69
N TYR A 352 4.62 -9.22 21.79
CA TYR A 352 3.74 -8.09 22.05
C TYR A 352 2.41 -8.23 21.31
N SER A 353 1.41 -7.48 21.77
CA SER A 353 0.08 -7.43 21.16
C SER A 353 -0.10 -6.12 20.42
N MET A 354 -0.62 -6.19 19.21
CA MET A 354 -0.92 -5.05 18.35
C MET A 354 -2.43 -4.87 18.25
N HIS A 355 -2.86 -3.61 18.17
CA HIS A 355 -4.25 -3.30 17.86
C HIS A 355 -4.61 -3.79 16.46
N PHE A 356 -5.80 -4.34 16.33
CA PHE A 356 -6.35 -4.83 15.08
C PHE A 356 -7.85 -4.53 15.05
N ASP A 357 -8.29 -3.72 14.10
CA ASP A 357 -9.70 -3.40 13.92
C ASP A 357 -10.28 -4.19 12.73
N PRO A 358 -10.96 -5.33 12.99
CA PRO A 358 -11.56 -6.10 11.91
C PRO A 358 -12.72 -5.39 11.21
N GLU A 359 -13.46 -4.52 11.91
CA GLU A 359 -14.63 -3.86 11.34
C GLU A 359 -14.19 -2.72 10.42
N ALA A 360 -13.16 -1.95 10.79
CA ALA A 360 -12.58 -0.93 9.91
C ALA A 360 -12.06 -1.53 8.58
N ILE A 361 -11.39 -2.69 8.62
CA ILE A 361 -10.94 -3.36 7.40
C ILE A 361 -12.12 -3.93 6.59
N ARG A 362 -13.19 -4.38 7.24
CA ARG A 362 -14.42 -4.80 6.54
C ARG A 362 -15.10 -3.63 5.85
N ASP A 363 -15.19 -2.48 6.51
CA ASP A 363 -15.74 -1.26 5.91
C ASP A 363 -14.92 -0.83 4.69
N LEU A 364 -13.59 -0.93 4.77
CA LEU A 364 -12.70 -0.70 3.64
C LEU A 364 -12.96 -1.65 2.47
N ILE A 365 -13.22 -2.93 2.75
CA ILE A 365 -13.60 -3.92 1.73
C ILE A 365 -14.98 -3.61 1.14
N LEU A 366 -15.94 -3.17 1.96
CA LEU A 366 -17.28 -2.79 1.51
C LEU A 366 -17.24 -1.57 0.56
N GLN A 367 -16.30 -0.64 0.75
CA GLN A 367 -16.10 0.49 -0.16
C GLN A 367 -15.70 0.04 -1.59
N LEU A 368 -15.13 -1.16 -1.75
CA LEU A 368 -14.85 -1.72 -3.08
C LEU A 368 -16.13 -2.02 -3.87
N ASP A 369 -17.20 -2.40 -3.16
CA ASP A 369 -18.50 -2.74 -3.74
C ASP A 369 -19.46 -1.53 -3.76
N TYR A 370 -19.31 -0.62 -2.78
CA TYR A 370 -20.19 0.54 -2.59
C TYR A 370 -19.37 1.83 -2.35
N PRO A 371 -18.80 2.46 -3.39
CA PRO A 371 -17.89 3.61 -3.26
C PRO A 371 -18.57 4.93 -2.83
N TYR A 372 -19.87 4.93 -2.50
CA TYR A 372 -20.63 6.15 -2.25
C TYR A 372 -20.59 6.64 -0.79
N THR A 373 -19.99 5.88 0.14
CA THR A 373 -20.11 6.14 1.58
C THR A 373 -18.93 6.89 2.18
N GLN A 374 -17.68 6.59 1.81
CA GLN A 374 -16.47 7.33 2.19
C GLN A 374 -15.31 6.99 1.21
N GLY A 375 -14.75 7.98 0.51
CA GLY A 375 -13.57 7.79 -0.37
C GLY A 375 -13.86 7.25 -1.78
N SER A 376 -12.83 7.19 -2.62
CA SER A 376 -12.88 6.56 -3.96
C SER A 376 -12.51 5.08 -3.86
N GLN A 377 -12.96 4.25 -4.81
CA GLN A 377 -12.56 2.84 -4.88
C GLN A 377 -11.03 2.68 -4.93
N ASP A 378 -10.35 3.59 -5.64
CA ASP A 378 -8.89 3.59 -5.76
C ASP A 378 -8.20 3.88 -4.42
N SER A 379 -8.76 4.79 -3.60
CA SER A 379 -8.23 5.07 -2.26
C SER A 379 -8.36 3.86 -1.32
N ALA A 380 -9.45 3.09 -1.43
CA ALA A 380 -9.64 1.88 -0.64
C ALA A 380 -8.67 0.77 -1.05
N LEU A 381 -8.43 0.61 -2.35
CA LEU A 381 -7.45 -0.33 -2.90
C LEU A 381 -6.02 0.03 -2.49
N LEU A 382 -5.66 1.31 -2.47
CA LEU A 382 -4.36 1.77 -1.98
C LEU A 382 -4.14 1.40 -0.51
N GLN A 383 -5.11 1.66 0.36
CA GLN A 383 -5.02 1.31 1.79
C GLN A 383 -4.90 -0.21 2.00
N LEU A 384 -5.68 -1.02 1.26
CA LEU A 384 -5.59 -2.48 1.32
C LEU A 384 -4.23 -3.00 0.81
N LEU A 385 -3.66 -2.38 -0.24
CA LEU A 385 -2.32 -2.72 -0.71
C LEU A 385 -1.26 -2.43 0.35
N GLU A 386 -1.34 -1.28 1.04
CA GLU A 386 -0.42 -0.93 2.11
C GLU A 386 -0.52 -1.92 3.28
N ILE A 387 -1.75 -2.25 3.72
CA ILE A 387 -1.97 -3.25 4.78
C ILE A 387 -1.38 -4.60 4.36
N ARG A 388 -1.65 -5.06 3.14
CA ARG A 388 -1.09 -6.31 2.59
C ARG A 388 0.43 -6.31 2.66
N ASP A 389 1.06 -5.23 2.22
CA ASP A 389 2.52 -5.14 2.19
C ASP A 389 3.14 -5.09 3.59
N ARG A 390 2.53 -4.36 4.53
CA ARG A 390 2.96 -4.32 5.94
C ARG A 390 2.82 -5.69 6.61
N VAL A 391 1.70 -6.38 6.38
CA VAL A 391 1.44 -7.72 6.94
C VAL A 391 2.40 -8.76 6.35
N ASN A 392 2.56 -8.80 5.02
CA ASN A 392 3.40 -9.77 4.34
C ASN A 392 4.90 -9.52 4.54
N LYS A 393 5.32 -8.29 4.88
CA LYS A 393 6.70 -7.97 5.28
C LYS A 393 7.12 -8.67 6.57
N LEU A 394 6.15 -9.03 7.43
CA LEU A 394 6.38 -9.81 8.65
C LEU A 394 6.30 -11.33 8.42
N SER A 395 6.27 -11.77 7.15
CA SER A 395 6.39 -13.19 6.83
C SER A 395 7.76 -13.73 7.27
N PRO A 396 7.81 -14.96 7.79
CA PRO A 396 9.05 -15.60 8.18
C PRO A 396 10.00 -15.74 6.99
N PRO A 397 11.31 -15.84 7.23
CA PRO A 397 12.28 -16.04 6.16
C PRO A 397 12.04 -17.35 5.42
N GLY A 398 12.09 -17.27 4.09
CA GLY A 398 11.96 -18.40 3.20
C GLY A 398 12.33 -18.01 1.77
N GLN A 399 12.38 -18.98 0.87
CA GLN A 399 12.63 -18.73 -0.56
C GLN A 399 11.60 -17.78 -1.18
N ARG A 400 10.36 -17.84 -0.69
CA ARG A 400 9.25 -16.95 -1.05
C ARG A 400 8.53 -16.50 0.21
N ARG A 401 8.00 -15.27 0.19
CA ARG A 401 7.22 -14.72 1.30
C ARG A 401 5.90 -15.47 1.42
N LEU A 402 5.42 -15.66 2.64
CA LEU A 402 4.10 -16.23 2.87
C LEU A 402 3.03 -15.15 2.70
N ASP A 403 1.92 -15.52 2.08
CA ASP A 403 0.74 -14.66 1.96
C ASP A 403 -0.06 -14.63 3.27
N LEU A 404 0.47 -13.90 4.24
CA LEU A 404 -0.12 -13.71 5.56
C LEU A 404 -1.39 -12.85 5.49
N PHE A 405 -1.47 -11.92 4.53
CA PHE A 405 -2.64 -11.07 4.33
C PHE A 405 -3.90 -11.89 4.02
N SER A 406 -3.82 -12.87 3.12
CA SER A 406 -4.96 -13.76 2.84
C SER A 406 -5.38 -14.60 4.04
N CYS A 407 -4.41 -15.06 4.83
CA CYS A 407 -4.70 -15.74 6.09
C CYS A 407 -5.42 -14.83 7.08
N LEU A 408 -5.01 -13.57 7.18
CA LEU A 408 -5.65 -12.56 8.04
C LEU A 408 -7.10 -12.32 7.60
N LEU A 409 -7.34 -12.12 6.30
CA LEU A 409 -8.68 -11.96 5.73
C LEU A 409 -9.58 -13.19 6.03
N ARG A 410 -9.04 -14.38 5.83
CA ARG A 410 -9.79 -15.62 6.04
C ARG A 410 -10.12 -15.88 7.51
N HIS A 411 -9.12 -15.80 8.39
CA HIS A 411 -9.30 -16.26 9.78
C HIS A 411 -9.72 -15.16 10.74
N ARG A 412 -9.22 -13.92 10.56
CA ARG A 412 -9.56 -12.79 11.44
C ARG A 412 -10.82 -12.06 10.97
N LEU A 413 -10.97 -11.83 9.66
CA LEU A 413 -12.18 -11.20 9.11
C LEU A 413 -13.29 -12.21 8.82
N LYS A 414 -12.99 -13.52 8.83
CA LYS A 414 -13.93 -14.62 8.54
C LYS A 414 -14.52 -14.57 7.12
N LEU A 415 -13.74 -14.06 6.16
CA LEU A 415 -14.13 -14.04 4.75
C LEU A 415 -14.05 -15.44 4.12
N SER A 416 -14.94 -15.72 3.18
CA SER A 416 -14.92 -16.94 2.37
C SER A 416 -13.74 -16.95 1.40
N THR A 417 -13.38 -18.14 0.91
CA THR A 417 -12.34 -18.32 -0.12
C THR A 417 -12.61 -17.46 -1.35
N SER A 418 -13.86 -17.41 -1.81
CA SER A 418 -14.26 -16.63 -2.98
C SER A 418 -14.10 -15.13 -2.78
N GLU A 419 -14.42 -14.62 -1.58
CA GLU A 419 -14.24 -13.21 -1.25
C GLU A 419 -12.76 -12.82 -1.21
N VAL A 420 -11.92 -13.67 -0.59
CA VAL A 420 -10.47 -13.44 -0.54
C VAL A 420 -9.88 -13.41 -1.96
N VAL A 421 -10.24 -14.38 -2.81
CA VAL A 421 -9.78 -14.42 -4.21
C VAL A 421 -10.23 -13.18 -4.99
N ARG A 422 -11.46 -12.71 -4.78
CA ARG A 422 -11.97 -11.47 -5.39
C ARG A 422 -11.16 -10.24 -4.96
N ILE A 423 -10.86 -10.13 -3.66
CA ILE A 423 -10.06 -9.01 -3.14
C ILE A 423 -8.64 -9.07 -3.71
N GLN A 424 -8.01 -10.26 -3.73
CA GLN A 424 -6.68 -10.44 -4.32
C GLN A 424 -6.63 -10.05 -5.79
N SER A 425 -7.62 -10.45 -6.60
CA SER A 425 -7.65 -10.11 -8.02
C SER A 425 -7.86 -8.61 -8.25
N ALA A 426 -8.70 -7.95 -7.44
CA ALA A 426 -8.88 -6.51 -7.48
C ALA A 426 -7.57 -5.76 -7.14
N LEU A 427 -6.87 -6.20 -6.08
CA LEU A 427 -5.58 -5.64 -5.69
C LEU A 427 -4.50 -5.85 -6.76
N GLN A 428 -4.44 -7.03 -7.39
CA GLN A 428 -3.51 -7.31 -8.49
C GLN A 428 -3.79 -6.41 -9.71
N ALA A 429 -5.05 -6.30 -10.11
CA ALA A 429 -5.45 -5.47 -11.25
C ALA A 429 -5.19 -3.97 -11.00
N PHE A 430 -5.32 -3.53 -9.75
CA PHE A 430 -5.00 -2.16 -9.35
C PHE A 430 -3.49 -1.94 -9.26
N ASN A 431 -2.74 -2.85 -8.64
CA ASN A 431 -1.29 -2.78 -8.52
C ASN A 431 -0.65 -2.64 -9.91
N ALA A 432 -1.09 -3.43 -10.90
CA ALA A 432 -0.58 -3.38 -12.28
C ALA A 432 -0.72 -2.01 -12.98
N LYS A 433 -1.58 -1.10 -12.47
CA LYS A 433 -1.76 0.26 -13.00
C LYS A 433 -0.83 1.29 -12.34
N LEU A 434 -0.19 0.96 -11.22
CA LEU A 434 0.65 1.89 -10.47
C LEU A 434 2.06 1.99 -11.07
N PRO A 435 2.69 3.18 -11.11
CA PRO A 435 4.08 3.32 -11.47
C PRO A 435 5.00 2.76 -10.36
N ASN A 436 6.03 1.98 -10.73
CA ASN A 436 6.97 1.30 -9.81
C ASN A 436 6.36 0.19 -8.94
N THR A 437 5.71 -0.79 -9.55
CA THR A 437 5.23 -1.99 -8.85
C THR A 437 6.38 -2.86 -8.37
N VAL A 438 6.48 -3.05 -7.05
CA VAL A 438 7.30 -4.11 -6.45
C VAL A 438 6.39 -5.32 -6.24
N ASP A 439 6.12 -6.07 -7.30
CA ASP A 439 5.45 -7.36 -7.14
C ASP A 439 6.47 -8.39 -6.61
N TYR A 440 6.09 -9.07 -5.53
CA TYR A 440 6.85 -10.17 -4.97
C TYR A 440 5.96 -11.41 -4.94
N ASP A 441 6.48 -12.52 -5.48
CA ASP A 441 5.77 -13.79 -5.46
C ASP A 441 5.56 -14.27 -4.02
N THR A 442 4.30 -14.45 -3.65
CA THR A 442 3.93 -15.02 -2.34
C THR A 442 3.47 -16.47 -2.47
N THR A 443 3.86 -17.30 -1.51
CA THR A 443 3.35 -18.68 -1.37
C THR A 443 2.12 -18.68 -0.47
N LYS A 444 1.05 -19.38 -0.89
CA LYS A 444 -0.17 -19.54 -0.09
C LYS A 444 0.12 -20.40 1.15
N LEU A 445 -0.27 -19.89 2.33
CA LEU A 445 -0.23 -20.64 3.59
C LEU A 445 -1.62 -21.15 4.00
N CYS A 446 -2.66 -20.32 3.85
CA CYS A 446 -4.04 -20.67 4.15
C CYS A 446 -4.80 -20.91 2.84
N SER A 447 -5.61 -21.98 2.78
CA SER A 447 -6.28 -22.45 1.56
C SER A 447 -7.77 -22.16 1.57
#